data_AF-F3KHN2-F1
#
_entry.id   AF-F3KHN2-F1
#
_cell.length_a   1.000
_cell.length_b   1.000
_cell.length_c   1.000
_cell.angle_alpha   90.00
_cell.angle_beta   90.00
_cell.angle_gamma   90.00
#
_symmetry.space_group_name_H-M   'P 1'
#
loop_
_entity.id
_entity.type
_entity.pdbx_description
1 polymer ?
#
loop_
_entity_poly.entity_id
_entity_poly.type
_entity_poly.pdbx_seq_one_letter_code
_entity_poly.pdbx_strand_id
1 'polypeptide(L)'
;MMTTTFGDHSAVILHLVTGILPDTKIIWVDTGYNSSATYRFAEKLMNELNLNVDVYTPEMTSARRNVLMKGIPEVGEPLHEEFTRQVKLEPFERAIRETQPEIWITGLRREQTEHRKNMDIVTRSKEGYLKVAPILDWTEADMDQYLADHNLPNEPDYFDPTKGQEGRECGLHTKF
;
A
#
# COMPACT_ATOMS: atom_id res chain seq x y z
N MET A 1 8.82 -8.77 -9.00
CA MET A 1 8.04 -7.52 -8.94
C MET A 1 7.95 -7.03 -7.50
N MET A 2 7.49 -5.81 -7.28
CA MET A 2 7.11 -5.31 -5.96
C MET A 2 5.78 -4.55 -5.99
N THR A 3 5.21 -4.29 -4.82
CA THR A 3 3.98 -3.50 -4.69
C THR A 3 4.22 -2.30 -3.79
N THR A 4 3.57 -1.18 -4.10
CA THR A 4 3.58 0.03 -3.27
C THR A 4 2.18 0.61 -3.12
N THR A 5 1.95 1.33 -2.02
CA THR A 5 0.77 2.19 -1.84
C THR A 5 1.10 3.67 -2.00
N PHE A 6 2.40 4.01 -2.13
CA PHE A 6 2.91 5.38 -2.03
C PHE A 6 2.47 6.11 -0.74
N GLY A 7 2.26 5.36 0.34
CA GLY A 7 2.03 5.92 1.67
C GLY A 7 3.32 6.20 2.42
N ASP A 8 3.20 6.39 3.73
CA ASP A 8 4.31 6.70 4.63
C ASP A 8 5.51 5.74 4.47
N HIS A 9 6.71 6.32 4.45
CA HIS A 9 8.02 5.68 4.20
C HIS A 9 8.15 4.85 2.91
N SER A 10 7.21 4.92 1.96
CA SER A 10 7.26 4.11 0.73
C SER A 10 8.51 4.40 -0.12
N ALA A 11 9.05 5.62 -0.05
CA ALA A 11 10.26 6.02 -0.76
C ALA A 11 11.47 5.13 -0.43
N VAL A 12 11.59 4.67 0.83
CA VAL A 12 12.72 3.87 1.30
C VAL A 12 12.82 2.56 0.52
N ILE A 13 11.75 1.76 0.52
CA ILE A 13 11.79 0.45 -0.12
C ILE A 13 11.86 0.57 -1.63
N LEU A 14 11.21 1.58 -2.22
CA LEU A 14 11.29 1.86 -3.65
C LEU A 14 12.74 2.17 -4.05
N HIS A 15 13.37 3.15 -3.39
CA HIS A 15 14.76 3.52 -3.64
C HIS A 15 15.74 2.36 -3.40
N LEU A 16 15.58 1.64 -2.29
CA LEU A 16 16.44 0.51 -1.95
C LEU A 16 16.40 -0.59 -3.01
N VAL A 17 15.19 -0.96 -3.46
CA VAL A 17 15.02 -2.03 -4.45
C VAL A 17 15.45 -1.58 -5.83
N THR A 18 15.05 -0.40 -6.30
CA THR A 18 15.39 0.06 -7.66
C THR A 18 16.85 0.48 -7.78
N GLY A 19 17.51 0.86 -6.69
CA GLY A 19 18.96 1.07 -6.68
C GLY A 19 19.77 -0.19 -6.98
N ILE A 20 19.20 -1.38 -6.74
CA ILE A 20 19.84 -2.69 -7.01
C ILE A 20 19.26 -3.32 -8.29
N LEU A 21 17.94 -3.25 -8.45
CA LEU A 21 17.17 -3.87 -9.53
C LEU A 21 16.32 -2.78 -10.23
N PRO A 22 16.92 -1.93 -11.09
CA PRO A 22 16.28 -0.74 -11.64
C PRO A 22 15.04 -1.05 -12.49
N ASP A 23 15.03 -2.19 -13.19
CA ASP A 23 13.91 -2.60 -14.04
C ASP A 23 12.78 -3.30 -13.27
N THR A 24 12.85 -3.32 -11.93
CA THR A 24 11.83 -3.98 -11.09
C THR A 24 10.45 -3.44 -11.42
N LYS A 25 9.57 -4.34 -11.87
CA LYS A 25 8.16 -4.02 -12.07
C LYS A 25 7.51 -3.68 -10.74
N ILE A 26 6.96 -2.47 -10.62
CA ILE A 26 6.27 -1.98 -9.43
C ILE A 26 4.77 -1.92 -9.73
N ILE A 27 3.99 -2.52 -8.86
CA ILE A 27 2.53 -2.53 -8.95
C ILE A 27 1.97 -1.53 -7.94
N TRP A 28 1.16 -0.60 -8.42
CA TRP A 28 0.37 0.27 -7.56
C TRP A 28 -1.12 0.01 -7.78
N VAL A 29 -1.82 -0.37 -6.71
CA VAL A 29 -3.27 -0.43 -6.72
C VAL A 29 -3.80 0.95 -6.38
N ASP A 30 -4.15 1.71 -7.41
CA ASP A 30 -4.82 2.99 -7.23
C ASP A 30 -6.31 2.75 -7.01
N THR A 31 -6.74 2.84 -5.76
CA THR A 31 -8.14 2.62 -5.35
C THR A 31 -9.10 3.65 -5.93
N GLY A 32 -8.60 4.80 -6.42
CA GLY A 32 -9.42 5.96 -6.77
C GLY A 32 -9.89 6.79 -5.57
N TYR A 33 -9.39 6.48 -4.36
CA TYR A 33 -9.70 7.18 -3.11
C TYR A 33 -8.46 7.75 -2.40
N ASN A 34 -7.24 7.57 -2.95
CA ASN A 34 -6.02 8.12 -2.35
C ASN A 34 -6.15 9.63 -2.09
N SER A 35 -5.44 10.14 -1.07
CA SER A 35 -5.38 11.57 -0.81
C SER A 35 -4.71 12.29 -1.98
N SER A 36 -5.02 13.59 -2.15
CA SER A 36 -4.32 14.40 -3.17
C SER A 36 -2.82 14.48 -2.90
N ALA A 37 -2.39 14.37 -1.64
CA ALA A 37 -0.99 14.33 -1.26
C ALA A 37 -0.32 13.05 -1.74
N THR A 38 -0.93 11.87 -1.51
CA THR A 38 -0.45 10.58 -2.00
C THR A 38 -0.28 10.58 -3.53
N TYR A 39 -1.24 11.10 -4.30
CA TYR A 39 -1.11 11.17 -5.76
C TYR A 39 0.09 12.04 -6.20
N ARG A 40 0.26 13.23 -5.62
CA ARG A 40 1.39 14.11 -5.95
C ARG A 40 2.72 13.48 -5.56
N PHE A 41 2.76 12.81 -4.42
CA PHE A 41 3.94 12.11 -3.94
C PHE A 41 4.30 10.92 -4.85
N ALA A 42 3.31 10.13 -5.27
CA ALA A 42 3.51 9.04 -6.22
C ALA A 42 4.11 9.54 -7.54
N GLU A 43 3.51 10.57 -8.16
CA GLU A 43 4.03 11.18 -9.39
C GLU A 43 5.44 11.71 -9.21
N LYS A 44 5.73 12.38 -8.09
CA LYS A 44 7.07 12.88 -7.77
C LYS A 44 8.08 11.73 -7.70
N LEU A 45 7.80 10.69 -6.92
CA LEU A 45 8.71 9.55 -6.75
C LEU A 45 8.89 8.74 -8.05
N MET A 46 7.83 8.53 -8.81
CA MET A 46 7.91 7.84 -10.11
C MET A 46 8.90 8.53 -11.04
N ASN A 47 8.86 9.86 -11.09
CA ASN A 47 9.78 10.65 -11.90
C ASN A 47 11.20 10.71 -11.31
N GLU A 48 11.35 10.98 -10.01
CA GLU A 48 12.67 11.14 -9.36
C GLU A 48 13.48 9.83 -9.33
N LEU A 49 12.82 8.69 -9.16
CA LEU A 49 13.46 7.38 -9.08
C LEU A 49 13.36 6.57 -10.39
N ASN A 50 12.80 7.15 -11.46
CA ASN A 50 12.57 6.49 -12.75
C ASN A 50 11.90 5.11 -12.59
N LEU A 51 10.80 5.07 -11.83
CA LEU A 51 10.15 3.81 -11.43
C LEU A 51 9.35 3.19 -12.60
N ASN A 52 9.52 1.88 -12.81
CA ASN A 52 8.71 1.10 -13.76
C ASN A 52 7.37 0.67 -13.12
N VAL A 53 6.41 1.60 -13.04
CA VAL A 53 5.12 1.38 -12.37
C VAL A 53 4.02 0.96 -13.36
N ASP A 54 3.29 -0.10 -13.03
CA ASP A 54 1.96 -0.37 -13.56
C ASP A 54 0.90 0.00 -12.53
N VAL A 55 -0.08 0.80 -12.98
CA VAL A 55 -1.22 1.21 -12.16
C VAL A 55 -2.41 0.29 -12.44
N TYR A 56 -2.91 -0.33 -11.38
CA TYR A 56 -4.11 -1.16 -11.42
C TYR A 56 -5.25 -0.46 -10.70
N THR A 57 -6.23 0.03 -11.47
CA THR A 57 -7.43 0.67 -10.93
C THR A 57 -8.61 -0.31 -10.87
N PRO A 58 -9.57 -0.08 -9.96
CA PRO A 58 -10.87 -0.76 -9.98
C PRO A 58 -11.59 -0.61 -11.33
N GLU A 59 -12.32 -1.64 -11.75
CA GLU A 59 -13.11 -1.62 -12.99
C GLU A 59 -14.23 -0.56 -12.97
N MET A 60 -14.64 -0.14 -11.77
CA MET A 60 -15.66 0.89 -11.55
C MET A 60 -15.05 2.11 -10.88
N THR A 61 -15.32 3.29 -11.45
CA THR A 61 -14.89 4.58 -10.90
C THR A 61 -15.43 4.79 -9.49
N SER A 62 -14.66 5.50 -8.66
CA SER A 62 -15.08 5.89 -7.31
C SER A 62 -16.38 6.69 -7.30
N ALA A 63 -16.60 7.56 -8.30
CA ALA A 63 -17.84 8.32 -8.45
C ALA A 63 -19.07 7.41 -8.62
N ARG A 64 -19.02 6.43 -9.53
CA ARG A 64 -20.13 5.49 -9.74
C ARG A 64 -20.33 4.60 -8.51
N ARG A 65 -19.25 4.12 -7.92
CA ARG A 65 -19.26 3.30 -6.70
C ARG A 65 -19.95 4.01 -5.54
N ASN A 66 -19.58 5.27 -5.29
CA ASN A 66 -20.16 6.08 -4.22
C ASN A 66 -21.68 6.23 -4.38
N VAL A 67 -22.18 6.36 -5.61
CA VAL A 67 -23.64 6.42 -5.86
C VAL A 67 -24.31 5.09 -5.53
N LEU A 68 -23.73 3.96 -5.96
CA LEU A 68 -24.33 2.64 -5.77
C LEU A 68 -24.25 2.14 -4.31
N MET A 69 -23.17 2.50 -3.62
CA MET A 69 -22.89 2.05 -2.25
C MET A 69 -23.21 3.10 -1.18
N LYS A 70 -23.72 4.27 -1.58
CA LYS A 70 -24.03 5.42 -0.69
C LYS A 70 -22.80 5.95 0.07
N GLY A 71 -21.65 5.97 -0.59
CA GLY A 71 -20.35 6.35 -0.01
C GLY A 71 -19.43 5.14 0.21
N ILE A 72 -18.46 5.30 1.10
CA ILE A 72 -17.56 4.23 1.56
C ILE A 72 -18.25 3.51 2.72
N PRO A 73 -18.61 2.21 2.61
CA PRO A 73 -19.24 1.47 3.70
C PRO A 73 -18.30 1.29 4.90
N GLU A 74 -18.83 1.46 6.11
CA GLU A 74 -18.06 1.25 7.35
C GLU A 74 -17.69 -0.22 7.56
N VAL A 75 -16.60 -0.46 8.30
CA VAL A 75 -16.21 -1.83 8.69
C VAL A 75 -17.35 -2.48 9.49
N GLY A 76 -17.81 -3.63 9.02
CA GLY A 76 -18.94 -4.38 9.61
C GLY A 76 -20.28 -4.16 8.89
N GLU A 77 -20.37 -3.20 7.96
CA GLU A 77 -21.55 -3.08 7.11
C GLU A 77 -21.59 -4.16 6.03
N PRO A 78 -22.79 -4.61 5.58
CA PRO A 78 -22.93 -5.67 4.59
C PRO A 78 -22.20 -5.41 3.26
N LEU A 79 -22.02 -4.15 2.87
CA LEU A 79 -21.36 -3.77 1.61
C LEU A 79 -19.85 -3.61 1.74
N HIS A 80 -19.28 -3.63 2.95
CA HIS A 80 -17.86 -3.35 3.18
C HIS A 80 -16.94 -4.41 2.55
N GLU A 81 -17.34 -5.68 2.60
CA GLU A 81 -16.58 -6.77 1.97
C GLU A 81 -16.54 -6.61 0.45
N GLU A 82 -17.70 -6.34 -0.17
CA GLU A 82 -17.78 -6.14 -1.62
C GLU A 82 -17.07 -4.85 -2.06
N PHE A 83 -17.15 -3.78 -1.26
CA PHE A 83 -16.37 -2.57 -1.47
C PHE A 83 -14.88 -2.90 -1.48
N THR A 84 -14.38 -3.55 -0.42
CA THR A 84 -12.96 -3.95 -0.27
C THR A 84 -12.50 -4.82 -1.42
N ARG A 85 -13.33 -5.80 -1.83
CA ARG A 85 -13.05 -6.65 -2.98
C ARG A 85 -12.87 -5.82 -4.25
N GLN A 86 -13.82 -4.95 -4.57
CA GLN A 86 -13.78 -4.16 -5.80
C GLN A 86 -12.68 -3.09 -5.82
N VAL A 87 -12.30 -2.51 -4.68
CA VAL A 87 -11.31 -1.41 -4.65
C VAL A 87 -9.86 -1.87 -4.46
N LYS A 88 -9.64 -3.05 -3.87
CA LYS A 88 -8.31 -3.49 -3.43
C LYS A 88 -7.98 -4.92 -3.84
N LEU A 89 -8.85 -5.89 -3.54
CA LEU A 89 -8.54 -7.30 -3.77
C LEU A 89 -8.55 -7.65 -5.26
N GLU A 90 -9.62 -7.28 -5.99
CA GLU A 90 -9.72 -7.59 -7.43
C GLU A 90 -8.57 -6.96 -8.23
N PRO A 91 -8.24 -5.66 -8.10
CA PRO A 91 -7.13 -5.09 -8.86
C PRO A 91 -5.78 -5.75 -8.54
N PHE A 92 -5.57 -6.11 -7.26
CA PHE A 92 -4.38 -6.82 -6.84
C PHE A 92 -4.31 -8.23 -7.41
N GLU A 93 -5.38 -9.02 -7.31
CA GLU A 93 -5.47 -10.37 -7.86
C GLU A 93 -5.28 -10.38 -9.38
N ARG A 94 -5.86 -9.39 -10.06
CA ARG A 94 -5.64 -9.16 -11.50
C ARG A 94 -4.16 -8.88 -11.79
N ALA A 95 -3.50 -8.01 -11.02
CA ALA A 95 -2.07 -7.77 -11.16
C ALA A 95 -1.23 -9.04 -10.97
N ILE A 96 -1.50 -9.85 -9.94
CA ILE A 96 -0.80 -11.14 -9.75
C ILE A 96 -0.97 -12.05 -10.97
N ARG A 97 -2.21 -12.19 -11.48
CA ARG A 97 -2.53 -13.07 -12.61
C ARG A 97 -1.85 -12.64 -13.90
N GLU A 98 -1.80 -11.34 -14.17
CA GLU A 98 -1.22 -10.78 -15.39
C GLU A 98 0.31 -10.76 -15.34
N THR A 99 0.90 -10.54 -14.17
CA THR A 99 2.36 -10.46 -14.01
C THR A 99 3.03 -11.79 -13.69
N GLN A 100 2.29 -12.76 -13.14
CA GLN A 100 2.76 -14.11 -12.78
C GLN A 100 4.14 -14.11 -12.10
N PRO A 101 4.31 -13.37 -10.99
CA PRO A 101 5.62 -13.16 -10.41
C PRO A 101 6.19 -14.46 -9.85
N GLU A 102 7.49 -14.72 -10.04
CA GLU A 102 8.19 -15.74 -9.26
C GLU A 102 8.57 -15.22 -7.87
N ILE A 103 8.83 -13.91 -7.77
CA ILE A 103 9.19 -13.20 -6.53
C ILE A 103 8.37 -11.90 -6.41
N TRP A 104 7.76 -11.72 -5.24
CA TRP A 104 7.06 -10.52 -4.82
C TRP A 104 7.77 -9.88 -3.62
N ILE A 105 8.37 -8.71 -3.84
CA ILE A 105 8.97 -7.88 -2.79
C ILE A 105 7.90 -6.99 -2.17
N THR A 106 7.88 -6.91 -0.83
CA THR A 106 6.91 -6.12 -0.05
C THR A 106 7.62 -5.14 0.86
N GLY A 107 7.00 -3.98 1.11
CA GLY A 107 7.43 -3.01 2.13
C GLY A 107 6.90 -3.31 3.53
N LEU A 108 6.59 -4.58 3.85
CA LEU A 108 6.03 -4.93 5.15
C LEU A 108 7.10 -4.81 6.25
N ARG A 109 6.74 -4.15 7.36
CA ARG A 109 7.54 -4.09 8.58
C ARG A 109 6.82 -4.78 9.75
N ARG A 110 7.59 -5.38 10.65
CA ARG A 110 7.11 -6.19 11.79
C ARG A 110 6.37 -5.34 12.81
N GLU A 111 6.85 -4.13 13.07
CA GLU A 111 6.28 -3.20 14.05
C GLU A 111 4.89 -2.63 13.67
N GLN A 112 4.50 -2.71 12.39
CA GLN A 112 3.27 -2.07 11.90
C GLN A 112 1.98 -2.72 12.42
N THR A 113 1.97 -4.03 12.73
CA THR A 113 0.78 -4.69 13.30
C THR A 113 1.18 -5.89 14.14
N GLU A 114 0.42 -6.19 15.20
CA GLU A 114 0.60 -7.38 16.04
C GLU A 114 0.65 -8.71 15.26
N HIS A 115 -0.11 -8.79 14.16
CA HIS A 115 -0.18 -9.99 13.31
C HIS A 115 1.13 -10.30 12.57
N ARG A 116 2.08 -9.36 12.53
CA ARG A 116 3.35 -9.51 11.81
C ARG A 116 4.50 -9.97 12.70
N LYS A 117 4.30 -10.06 14.01
CA LYS A 117 5.36 -10.44 14.98
C LYS A 117 6.04 -11.77 14.66
N ASN A 118 5.32 -12.72 14.06
CA ASN A 118 5.83 -14.05 13.73
C ASN A 118 6.13 -14.24 12.23
N MET A 119 6.20 -13.16 11.44
CA MET A 119 6.54 -13.27 10.02
C MET A 119 8.03 -13.52 9.80
N ASP A 120 8.35 -14.32 8.79
CA ASP A 120 9.71 -14.47 8.28
C ASP A 120 9.96 -13.53 7.10
N ILE A 121 11.23 -13.17 6.89
CA ILE A 121 11.67 -12.30 5.78
C ILE A 121 11.30 -12.92 4.42
N VAL A 122 11.43 -14.25 4.29
CA VAL A 122 11.10 -14.99 3.07
C VAL A 122 10.02 -16.01 3.40
N THR A 123 8.90 -15.93 2.68
CA THR A 123 7.79 -16.88 2.80
C THR A 123 7.35 -17.35 1.42
N ARG A 124 6.63 -18.47 1.35
CA ARG A 124 6.04 -18.96 0.10
C ARG A 124 4.54 -18.71 0.09
N SER A 125 4.02 -18.14 -1.00
CA SER A 125 2.58 -17.96 -1.17
C SER A 125 1.88 -19.29 -1.46
N LYS A 126 0.56 -19.32 -1.28
CA LYS A 126 -0.25 -20.51 -1.63
C LYS A 126 -0.20 -20.78 -3.14
N GLU A 127 -0.02 -19.72 -3.92
CA GLU A 127 0.06 -19.72 -5.38
C GLU A 127 1.46 -20.07 -5.90
N GLY A 128 2.46 -20.26 -5.01
CA GLY A 128 3.77 -20.84 -5.33
C GLY A 128 4.92 -19.85 -5.53
N TYR A 129 4.66 -18.54 -5.56
CA TYR A 129 5.69 -17.51 -5.65
C TYR A 129 6.32 -17.20 -4.29
N LEU A 130 7.54 -16.66 -4.29
CA LEU A 130 8.23 -16.23 -3.08
C LEU A 130 7.80 -14.81 -2.70
N LYS A 131 7.50 -14.59 -1.42
CA LYS A 131 7.27 -13.27 -0.84
C LYS A 131 8.50 -12.89 -0.01
N VAL A 132 9.05 -11.71 -0.28
CA VAL A 132 10.25 -11.21 0.37
C VAL A 132 9.96 -9.85 1.02
N ALA A 133 10.21 -9.72 2.32
CA ALA A 133 10.08 -8.48 3.08
C ALA A 133 11.47 -8.03 3.56
N PRO A 134 12.29 -7.39 2.70
CA PRO A 134 13.71 -7.13 2.99
C PRO A 134 13.94 -6.15 4.14
N ILE A 135 12.93 -5.33 4.46
CA ILE A 135 12.94 -4.35 5.55
C ILE A 135 12.05 -4.79 6.72
N LEU A 136 11.76 -6.09 6.85
CA LEU A 136 10.80 -6.60 7.84
C LEU A 136 11.16 -6.19 9.27
N ASP A 137 12.44 -6.20 9.61
CA ASP A 137 12.94 -5.90 10.95
C ASP A 137 13.41 -4.44 11.12
N TRP A 138 13.20 -3.58 10.12
CA TRP A 138 13.52 -2.16 10.23
C TRP A 138 12.49 -1.43 11.11
N THR A 139 13.00 -0.62 12.02
CA THR A 139 12.22 0.27 12.87
C THR A 139 11.86 1.56 12.13
N GLU A 140 10.93 2.34 12.68
CA GLU A 140 10.58 3.67 12.16
C GLU A 140 11.82 4.57 12.10
N ALA A 141 12.65 4.52 13.14
CA ALA A 141 13.92 5.26 13.19
C ALA A 141 14.89 4.85 12.07
N ASP A 142 14.95 3.56 11.71
CA ASP A 142 15.77 3.09 10.58
C ASP A 142 15.24 3.65 9.25
N MET A 143 13.91 3.72 9.08
CA MET A 143 13.30 4.29 7.88
C MET A 143 13.57 5.79 7.78
N ASP A 144 13.39 6.54 8.87
CA ASP A 144 13.64 7.98 8.93
C ASP A 144 15.12 8.30 8.66
N GLN A 145 16.03 7.53 9.24
CA GLN A 145 17.46 7.68 9.00
C GLN A 145 17.80 7.44 7.52
N TYR A 146 17.23 6.39 6.91
CA TYR A 146 17.44 6.11 5.49
C TYR A 146 16.93 7.24 4.58
N LEU A 147 15.74 7.78 4.88
CA LEU A 147 15.20 8.94 4.15
C LEU A 147 16.16 10.14 4.23
N ALA A 148 16.69 10.43 5.42
CA ALA A 148 17.61 11.53 5.64
C ALA A 148 18.95 11.32 4.90
N ASP A 149 19.54 10.13 5.01
CA ASP A 149 20.83 9.79 4.40
C ASP A 149 20.80 9.87 2.87
N HIS A 150 19.64 9.57 2.28
CA HIS A 150 19.43 9.57 0.82
C HIS A 150 18.67 10.79 0.31
N ASN A 151 18.35 11.75 1.18
CA ASN A 151 17.57 12.95 0.85
C ASN A 151 16.26 12.62 0.11
N LEU A 152 15.55 11.59 0.57
CA LEU A 152 14.30 11.11 -0.02
C LEU A 152 13.10 11.81 0.61
N PRO A 153 12.05 12.15 -0.16
CA PRO A 153 10.84 12.72 0.38
C PRO A 153 10.02 11.67 1.14
N ASN A 154 9.20 12.12 2.09
CA ASN A 154 8.18 11.32 2.76
C ASN A 154 6.81 12.00 2.66
N GLU A 155 5.73 11.22 2.70
CA GLU A 155 4.36 11.72 2.69
C GLU A 155 3.48 10.89 3.65
N PRO A 156 3.16 11.45 4.84
CA PRO A 156 2.32 10.75 5.81
C PRO A 156 0.81 10.86 5.52
N ASP A 157 0.34 11.81 4.67
CA ASP A 157 -1.07 11.92 4.28
C ASP A 157 -1.45 10.80 3.31
N TYR A 158 -1.85 9.66 3.88
CA TYR A 158 -2.31 8.48 3.18
C TYR A 158 -3.71 8.08 3.66
N PHE A 159 -4.58 7.72 2.72
CA PHE A 159 -5.94 7.27 3.01
C PHE A 159 -6.21 5.89 2.41
N ASP A 160 -6.47 4.91 3.28
CA ASP A 160 -6.93 3.58 2.88
C ASP A 160 -8.45 3.47 3.04
N PRO A 161 -9.23 3.44 1.95
CA PRO A 161 -10.69 3.43 2.04
C PRO A 161 -11.25 2.10 2.58
N THR A 162 -10.41 1.06 2.71
CA THR A 162 -10.79 -0.26 3.22
C THR A 162 -10.51 -0.41 4.71
N LYS A 163 -9.73 0.51 5.30
CA LYS A 163 -9.54 0.56 6.75
C LYS A 163 -10.63 1.44 7.35
N GLY A 164 -11.13 1.06 8.52
CA GLY A 164 -11.95 1.97 9.32
C GLY A 164 -11.18 3.24 9.67
N GLN A 165 -11.84 4.28 10.18
CA GLN A 165 -11.14 5.48 10.62
C GLN A 165 -10.11 5.12 11.70
N GLU A 166 -8.82 5.21 11.35
CA GLU A 166 -7.71 5.17 12.30
C GLU A 166 -7.94 6.33 13.30
N GLY A 167 -8.24 6.02 14.56
CA GLY A 167 -8.42 7.02 15.62
C GLY A 167 -9.85 7.32 16.09
N ARG A 168 -10.76 6.34 16.21
CA ARG A 168 -11.90 6.48 17.13
C ARG A 168 -11.41 6.49 18.59
N GLU A 169 -10.81 7.60 19.07
CA GLU A 169 -11.21 8.06 20.40
C GLU A 169 -12.65 8.55 20.23
N CYS A 170 -13.57 7.69 20.66
CA CYS A 170 -14.97 8.03 20.67
C CYS A 170 -15.15 9.22 21.61
N GLY A 171 -15.41 10.41 21.06
CA GLY A 171 -15.83 11.61 21.78
C GLY A 171 -17.21 11.49 22.44
N LEU A 172 -17.51 10.34 23.05
CA LEU A 172 -18.65 10.12 23.93
C LEU A 172 -18.33 10.41 25.41
N HIS A 173 -17.10 10.82 25.75
CA HIS A 173 -16.72 11.23 27.11
C HIS A 173 -16.59 12.74 27.32
N THR A 174 -17.10 13.58 26.40
CA THR A 174 -17.08 15.04 26.57
C THR A 174 -18.44 15.72 26.63
N LYS A 175 -19.55 14.97 26.75
CA LYS A 175 -20.82 15.52 27.26
C LYS A 175 -21.60 14.47 28.05
N PHE A 176 -21.64 14.72 29.37
CA PHE A 176 -22.22 13.98 30.51
C PHE A 176 -21.31 12.94 31.16
#